data_AF-A0A6P2SFQ6-F1
#
_entry.id   AF-A0A6P2SFQ6-F1
#
_cell.length_a   1.000
_cell.length_b   1.000
_cell.length_c   1.000
_cell.angle_alpha   90.00
_cell.angle_beta   90.00
_cell.angle_gamma   90.00
#
_symmetry.space_group_name_H-M   'P 1'
#
loop_
_entity.id
_entity.type
_entity.pdbx_description
1 polymer ?
#
loop_
_entity_poly.entity_id
_entity_poly.type
_entity_poly.pdbx_seq_one_letter_code
_entity_poly.pdbx_strand_id
1 'polypeptide(L)'
;MAERISRAYDERTPLLRAFVDAFRRATEARAALDQPVTDESAPYDHADGPAISPPEKLAAQLTTITRRFARDAMAWTGAAGESDIADAQYAFVALLDEQLVFSDWAGRADWEAVPLEMRIFGTHIAGERLPDAIDALLTRRDTSQRDLAHVYLACLMLGFRGRLRDQGGALRHDQLRHALFGFAMQCDADPAHIGKLLECAAIPPLEARPLVKMFPDNARFLALVGIGACLLLGLSCLLWWSATTAVRPALQQFLGTATFDGPVSAIAARGDASAILRASASAARRPSDATMASSAIRETRPLSVPPASDRAASDGVPRTGARL
;
A
#
# COMPACT_ATOMS: atom_id res chain seq x y z
N MET A 1 2.90 25.63 11.80
CA MET A 1 4.16 25.03 12.33
C MET A 1 4.94 24.34 11.21
N ALA A 2 4.31 23.50 10.39
CA ALA A 2 4.91 22.87 9.21
C ALA A 2 5.56 23.86 8.22
N GLU A 3 4.92 24.99 7.93
CA GLU A 3 5.47 26.01 7.02
C GLU A 3 6.74 26.69 7.57
N ARG A 4 6.83 26.86 8.90
CA ARG A 4 8.06 27.36 9.56
C ARG A 4 9.17 26.31 9.56
N ILE A 5 8.84 25.02 9.70
CA ILE A 5 9.81 23.92 9.62
C ILE A 5 10.31 23.75 8.19
N SER A 6 9.42 23.82 7.19
CA SER A 6 9.78 23.77 5.77
C SER A 6 10.67 24.94 5.38
N ARG A 7 10.32 26.18 5.76
CA ARG A 7 11.15 27.36 5.48
C ARG A 7 12.50 27.29 6.19
N ALA A 8 12.54 26.84 7.45
CA ALA A 8 13.79 26.69 8.19
C ALA A 8 14.69 25.55 7.67
N TYR A 9 14.11 24.49 7.08
CA TYR A 9 14.87 23.43 6.41
C TYR A 9 15.41 23.93 5.06
N ASP A 10 14.58 24.64 4.29
CA ASP A 10 14.92 25.24 3.00
C ASP A 10 16.03 26.31 3.10
N GLU A 11 16.15 26.99 4.24
CA GLU A 11 17.25 27.91 4.56
C GLU A 11 18.56 27.21 4.99
N ARG A 12 18.49 25.96 5.46
CA ARG A 12 19.63 25.22 6.02
C ARG A 12 20.27 24.24 5.05
N THR A 13 19.61 23.94 3.94
CA THR A 13 20.11 22.99 2.93
C THR A 13 20.04 23.55 1.51
N PRO A 14 20.73 24.67 1.21
CA PRO A 14 20.72 25.27 -0.12
C PRO A 14 21.25 24.34 -1.24
N LEU A 15 22.22 23.49 -0.93
CA LEU A 15 22.81 22.55 -1.88
C LEU A 15 21.82 21.44 -2.23
N LEU A 16 21.16 20.84 -1.23
CA LEU A 16 20.09 19.87 -1.46
C LEU A 16 18.96 20.47 -2.29
N ARG A 17 18.56 21.71 -2.01
CA ARG A 17 17.51 22.41 -2.77
C ARG A 17 17.90 22.56 -4.24
N ALA A 18 19.10 23.08 -4.51
CA ALA A 18 19.61 23.21 -5.87
C ALA A 18 19.67 21.85 -6.58
N PHE A 19 20.06 20.79 -5.86
CA PHE A 19 20.09 19.42 -6.38
C PHE A 19 18.69 18.94 -6.77
N VAL A 20 17.68 19.10 -5.91
CA VAL A 20 16.29 18.69 -6.19
C VAL A 20 15.73 19.42 -7.41
N ASP A 21 15.97 20.72 -7.52
CA ASP A 21 15.53 21.51 -8.68
C ASP A 21 16.24 21.10 -9.97
N ALA A 22 17.54 20.78 -9.90
CA ALA A 22 18.31 20.28 -11.04
C ALA A 22 17.86 18.88 -11.46
N PHE A 23 17.63 17.99 -10.50
CA PHE A 23 17.16 16.63 -10.74
C PHE A 23 15.79 16.63 -11.39
N ARG A 24 14.85 17.46 -10.91
CA ARG A 24 13.54 17.64 -11.55
C ARG A 24 13.66 18.01 -13.02
N ARG A 25 14.46 19.03 -13.34
CA ARG A 25 14.71 19.47 -14.72
C ARG A 25 15.34 18.37 -15.58
N ALA A 26 16.26 17.59 -15.01
CA ALA A 26 16.89 16.48 -15.70
C ALA A 26 15.88 15.37 -16.02
N THR A 27 15.00 15.03 -15.08
CA THR A 27 13.93 14.06 -15.31
C THR A 27 12.90 14.55 -16.33
N GLU A 28 12.56 15.84 -16.32
CA GLU A 28 11.69 16.46 -17.33
C GLU A 28 12.32 16.44 -18.73
N ALA A 29 13.61 16.79 -18.84
CA ALA A 29 14.38 16.72 -20.08
C ALA A 29 14.43 15.29 -20.64
N ARG A 30 14.60 14.29 -19.76
CA ARG A 30 14.59 12.89 -20.14
C ARG A 30 13.21 12.43 -20.62
N ALA A 31 12.14 12.81 -19.90
CA ALA A 31 10.77 12.46 -20.26
C ALA A 31 10.35 13.06 -21.61
N ALA A 32 10.84 14.25 -21.95
CA ALA A 32 10.58 14.89 -23.24
C ALA A 32 11.12 14.11 -24.45
N LEU A 33 12.10 13.21 -24.26
CA LEU A 33 12.61 12.33 -25.33
C LEU A 33 11.67 11.16 -25.64
N ASP A 34 10.92 10.70 -24.64
CA ASP A 34 10.04 9.54 -24.78
C ASP A 34 8.66 9.92 -25.35
N GLN A 35 8.38 11.23 -25.44
CA GLN A 35 7.15 11.73 -26.03
C GLN A 35 7.20 11.50 -27.55
N PRO A 36 6.25 10.73 -28.13
CA PRO A 36 6.22 10.51 -29.57
C PRO A 36 6.16 11.88 -30.25
N VAL A 37 6.93 12.06 -31.32
CA VAL A 37 6.89 13.27 -32.16
C VAL A 37 5.51 13.34 -32.81
N THR A 38 4.52 13.81 -32.06
CA THR A 38 3.20 14.20 -32.55
C THR A 38 3.33 15.62 -33.07
N ASP A 39 4.06 15.77 -34.17
CA ASP A 39 3.94 16.98 -34.96
C ASP A 39 4.05 16.62 -36.44
N GLU A 40 2.89 16.48 -37.05
CA GLU A 40 2.65 16.46 -38.50
C GLU A 40 2.89 17.85 -39.13
N SER A 41 3.59 18.75 -38.41
CA SER A 41 3.78 20.17 -38.72
C SER A 41 5.25 20.59 -38.76
N ALA A 42 6.20 19.69 -39.00
CA ALA A 42 7.58 20.10 -39.28
C ALA A 42 7.70 20.47 -40.78
N PRO A 43 7.98 21.74 -41.14
CA PRO A 43 8.37 22.07 -42.49
C PRO A 43 9.61 21.24 -42.87
N TYR A 44 9.60 20.66 -44.07
CA TYR A 44 10.77 20.04 -44.69
C TYR A 44 11.86 21.10 -44.86
N ASP A 45 12.67 21.30 -43.82
CA ASP A 45 13.88 22.09 -43.91
C ASP A 45 15.02 21.18 -44.35
N HIS A 46 15.37 21.28 -45.64
CA HIS A 46 16.60 20.75 -46.19
C HIS A 46 17.77 21.58 -45.65
N ALA A 47 18.18 21.31 -44.40
CA ALA A 47 19.41 21.85 -43.84
C ALA A 47 20.44 20.73 -43.73
N ASP A 48 21.42 20.76 -44.65
CA ASP A 48 22.67 19.99 -44.66
C ASP A 48 23.58 20.37 -43.46
N GLY A 49 23.05 20.28 -42.23
CA GLY A 49 23.79 20.31 -40.97
C GLY A 49 23.73 18.95 -40.29
N PRO A 50 24.72 18.56 -39.47
CA PRO A 50 24.65 17.29 -38.77
C PRO A 50 23.41 17.30 -37.87
N ALA A 51 22.41 16.47 -38.19
CA ALA A 51 21.25 16.28 -37.37
C ALA A 51 21.72 15.83 -35.98
N ILE A 52 21.66 16.72 -35.00
CA ILE A 52 22.12 16.44 -33.64
C ILE A 52 21.28 15.27 -33.11
N SER A 53 21.93 14.13 -32.85
CA SER A 53 21.27 12.93 -32.36
C SER A 53 20.51 13.21 -31.06
N PRO A 54 19.36 12.57 -30.81
CA PRO A 54 18.63 12.71 -29.54
C PRO A 54 19.50 12.58 -28.26
N PRO A 55 20.43 11.61 -28.12
CA PRO A 55 21.33 11.55 -26.97
C PRO A 55 22.26 12.76 -26.84
N GLU A 56 22.73 13.31 -27.96
CA GLU A 56 23.60 14.49 -28.00
C GLU A 56 22.85 15.76 -27.54
N LYS A 57 21.57 15.90 -27.94
CA LYS A 57 20.67 16.96 -27.43
C LYS A 57 20.47 16.84 -25.92
N LEU A 58 20.23 15.63 -25.42
CA LEU A 58 20.07 15.38 -23.98
C LEU A 58 21.36 15.74 -23.22
N ALA A 59 22.53 15.35 -23.72
CA ALA A 59 23.81 15.67 -23.12
C ALA A 59 24.03 17.18 -23.00
N ALA A 60 23.68 17.95 -24.03
CA ALA A 60 23.75 19.40 -24.01
C ALA A 60 22.80 20.02 -22.96
N GLN A 61 21.57 19.50 -22.87
CA GLN A 61 20.59 19.94 -21.86
C GLN A 61 21.06 19.63 -20.44
N LEU A 62 21.51 18.40 -20.17
CA LEU A 62 22.00 17.96 -18.86
C LEU A 62 23.27 18.71 -18.45
N THR A 63 24.17 19.02 -19.39
CA THR A 63 25.33 19.88 -19.14
C THR A 63 24.88 21.28 -18.68
N THR A 64 23.87 21.85 -19.35
CA THR A 64 23.33 23.17 -18.99
C THR A 64 22.67 23.16 -17.61
N ILE A 65 21.91 22.12 -17.30
CA ILE A 65 21.29 21.90 -15.98
C ILE A 65 22.36 21.76 -14.90
N THR A 66 23.41 20.99 -15.15
CA THR A 66 24.53 20.76 -14.21
C THR A 66 25.31 22.05 -13.93
N ARG A 67 25.54 22.91 -14.93
CA ARG A 67 26.14 24.23 -14.74
C ARG A 67 25.23 25.19 -13.99
N ARG A 68 23.92 25.10 -14.20
CA ARG A 68 22.95 25.89 -13.45
C ARG A 68 22.91 25.47 -11.99
N PHE A 69 22.89 24.16 -11.71
CA PHE A 69 22.98 23.62 -10.36
C PHE A 69 24.14 24.24 -9.56
N ALA A 70 25.36 24.23 -10.12
CA ALA A 70 26.53 24.80 -9.44
C ALA A 70 26.40 26.32 -9.21
N ARG A 71 25.85 27.07 -10.16
CA ARG A 71 25.61 28.52 -10.01
C ARG A 71 24.57 28.81 -8.93
N ASP A 72 23.46 28.07 -8.94
CA ASP A 72 22.38 28.23 -7.98
C ASP A 72 22.89 27.90 -6.58
N ALA A 73 23.66 26.82 -6.40
CA ALA A 73 24.28 26.49 -5.11
C ALA A 73 25.29 27.54 -4.63
N MET A 74 26.17 28.02 -5.52
CA MET A 74 27.18 29.05 -5.21
C MET A 74 26.56 30.36 -4.72
N ALA A 75 25.37 30.71 -5.22
CA ALA A 75 24.65 31.92 -4.78
C ALA A 75 24.27 31.89 -3.29
N TRP A 76 24.11 30.70 -2.71
CA TRP A 76 23.68 30.53 -1.31
C TRP A 76 24.85 30.17 -0.37
N THR A 77 25.81 29.36 -0.80
CA THR A 77 26.94 28.93 0.04
C THR A 77 28.13 29.88 -0.01
N GLY A 78 28.27 30.66 -1.09
CA GLY A 78 29.46 31.45 -1.37
C GLY A 78 30.72 30.59 -1.58
N ALA A 79 31.88 31.25 -1.64
CA ALA A 79 33.17 30.62 -1.96
C ALA A 79 33.62 29.54 -0.95
N ALA A 80 33.16 29.62 0.31
CA ALA A 80 33.49 28.62 1.33
C ALA A 80 32.91 27.23 1.01
N GLY A 81 31.84 27.16 0.21
CA GLY A 81 31.20 25.91 -0.21
C GLY A 81 31.64 25.40 -1.59
N GLU A 82 32.65 25.99 -2.22
CA GLU A 82 33.03 25.63 -3.60
C GLU A 82 33.41 24.16 -3.75
N SER A 83 34.15 23.59 -2.78
CA SER A 83 34.49 22.16 -2.74
C SER A 83 33.23 21.30 -2.66
N ASP A 84 32.30 21.63 -1.76
CA ASP A 84 31.07 20.87 -1.55
C ASP A 84 30.15 20.94 -2.78
N ILE A 85 30.13 22.09 -3.47
CA ILE A 85 29.40 22.25 -4.73
C ILE A 85 29.99 21.36 -5.82
N ALA A 86 31.32 21.33 -5.96
CA ALA A 86 31.98 20.49 -6.96
C ALA A 86 31.72 18.99 -6.69
N ASP A 87 31.81 18.58 -5.43
CA ASP A 87 31.53 17.20 -5.00
C ASP A 87 30.05 16.82 -5.22
N ALA A 88 29.11 17.71 -4.91
CA ALA A 88 27.70 17.50 -5.19
C ALA A 88 27.39 17.48 -6.69
N GLN A 89 28.09 18.30 -7.49
CA GLN A 89 27.94 18.32 -8.95
C GLN A 89 28.42 17.00 -9.56
N TYR A 90 29.55 16.49 -9.07
CA TYR A 90 30.06 15.19 -9.48
C TYR A 90 29.08 14.07 -9.10
N ALA A 91 28.53 14.08 -7.88
CA ALA A 91 27.54 13.10 -7.45
C ALA A 91 26.23 13.16 -8.25
N PHE A 92 25.79 14.36 -8.64
CA PHE A 92 24.63 14.55 -9.51
C PHE A 92 24.85 13.94 -10.89
N VAL A 93 26.00 14.20 -11.52
CA VAL A 93 26.36 13.63 -12.82
C VAL A 93 26.46 12.11 -12.73
N ALA A 94 27.10 11.59 -11.68
CA ALA A 94 27.21 10.15 -11.41
C ALA A 94 25.83 9.47 -11.32
N LEU A 95 24.87 10.11 -10.66
CA LEU A 95 23.50 9.62 -10.56
C LEU A 95 22.79 9.61 -11.92
N LEU A 96 22.94 10.68 -12.72
CA LEU A 96 22.32 10.76 -14.04
C LEU A 96 22.86 9.70 -14.99
N ASP A 97 24.19 9.51 -15.02
CA ASP A 97 24.80 8.49 -15.85
C ASP A 97 24.35 7.08 -15.45
N GLU A 98 24.29 6.79 -14.14
CA GLU A 98 23.71 5.53 -13.66
C GLU A 98 22.26 5.36 -14.16
N GLN A 99 21.39 6.36 -14.01
CA GLN A 99 20.00 6.24 -14.45
C GLN A 99 19.86 6.08 -15.98
N LEU A 100 20.69 6.76 -16.76
CA LEU A 100 20.63 6.72 -18.22
C LEU A 100 21.27 5.47 -18.81
N VAL A 101 22.35 4.97 -18.21
CA VAL A 101 23.00 3.72 -18.61
C VAL A 101 22.14 2.51 -18.23
N PHE A 102 21.39 2.56 -17.13
CA PHE A 102 20.58 1.41 -16.67
C PHE A 102 19.08 1.50 -17.02
N SER A 103 18.66 2.52 -17.77
CA SER A 103 17.30 2.58 -18.34
C SER A 103 17.27 2.07 -19.78
N ASP A 104 16.10 1.64 -20.23
CA ASP A 104 15.88 1.17 -21.60
C ASP A 104 15.41 2.33 -22.49
N TRP A 105 16.25 2.73 -23.46
CA TRP A 105 15.94 3.77 -24.44
C TRP A 105 16.84 3.73 -25.66
N ALA A 106 16.40 4.37 -26.75
CA ALA A 106 17.05 4.29 -28.05
C ALA A 106 18.50 4.81 -28.07
N GLY A 107 18.83 5.82 -27.26
CA GLY A 107 20.17 6.42 -27.21
C GLY A 107 21.10 5.84 -26.12
N ARG A 108 20.71 4.74 -25.45
CA ARG A 108 21.51 4.15 -24.37
C ARG A 108 22.92 3.78 -24.81
N ALA A 109 23.07 3.13 -25.96
CA ALA A 109 24.38 2.67 -26.45
C ALA A 109 25.32 3.85 -26.75
N ASP A 110 24.79 4.91 -27.37
CA ASP A 110 25.54 6.14 -27.63
C ASP A 110 25.93 6.85 -26.32
N TRP A 111 25.05 6.79 -25.31
CA TRP A 111 25.32 7.35 -23.99
C TRP A 111 26.40 6.57 -23.24
N GLU A 112 26.36 5.25 -23.28
CA GLU A 112 27.36 4.38 -22.65
C GLU A 112 28.76 4.59 -23.26
N ALA A 113 28.83 4.90 -24.57
CA ALA A 113 30.10 5.21 -25.22
C ALA A 113 30.71 6.54 -24.73
N VAL A 114 29.89 7.56 -24.47
CA VAL A 114 30.33 8.88 -24.02
C VAL A 114 29.37 9.43 -22.95
N PRO A 115 29.49 8.98 -21.69
CA PRO A 115 28.62 9.41 -20.60
C PRO A 115 28.87 10.88 -20.21
N LEU A 116 27.96 11.46 -19.43
CA LEU A 116 28.05 12.85 -19.02
C LEU A 116 29.29 13.12 -18.16
N GLU A 117 29.71 12.17 -17.33
CA GLU A 117 30.96 12.22 -16.56
C GLU A 117 32.15 12.47 -17.49
N MET A 118 32.26 11.70 -18.57
CA MET A 118 33.33 11.85 -19.56
C MET A 118 33.28 13.24 -20.22
N ARG A 119 32.07 13.72 -20.54
CA ARG A 119 31.87 15.02 -21.20
C ARG A 119 32.22 16.22 -20.32
N ILE A 120 31.97 16.13 -19.00
CA ILE A 120 32.17 17.26 -18.07
C ILE A 120 33.52 17.17 -17.36
N PHE A 121 33.90 15.99 -16.87
CA PHE A 121 35.06 15.79 -16.00
C PHE A 121 36.21 15.06 -16.70
N GLY A 122 35.98 14.45 -17.87
CA GLY A 122 37.01 13.66 -18.56
C GLY A 122 37.37 12.36 -17.83
N THR A 123 36.48 11.86 -16.98
CA THR A 123 36.67 10.64 -16.18
C THR A 123 35.56 9.64 -16.44
N HIS A 124 35.78 8.38 -16.03
CA HIS A 124 34.81 7.28 -16.19
C HIS A 124 34.77 6.39 -14.93
N ILE A 125 34.97 6.99 -13.76
CA ILE A 125 35.16 6.28 -12.47
C ILE A 125 34.14 6.71 -11.41
N ALA A 126 33.06 7.38 -11.79
CA ALA A 126 32.04 7.86 -10.85
C ALA A 126 31.43 6.75 -10.01
N GLY A 127 31.25 5.56 -10.60
CA GLY A 127 30.73 4.37 -9.92
C GLY A 127 31.58 3.90 -8.72
N GLU A 128 32.88 4.19 -8.73
CA GLU A 128 33.79 3.88 -7.63
C GLU A 128 34.02 5.08 -6.71
N ARG A 129 34.15 6.27 -7.29
CA ARG A 129 34.51 7.47 -6.56
C ARG A 129 33.42 7.97 -5.61
N LEU A 130 32.14 7.84 -5.96
CA LEU A 130 31.06 8.36 -5.11
C LEU A 130 30.95 7.62 -3.76
N PRO A 131 30.98 6.27 -3.69
CA PRO A 131 31.05 5.58 -2.40
C PRO A 131 32.28 5.94 -1.57
N ASP A 132 33.46 6.12 -2.19
CA ASP A 132 34.67 6.57 -1.47
C ASP A 132 34.52 7.99 -0.92
N ALA A 133 33.90 8.89 -1.69
CA ALA A 133 33.62 10.25 -1.24
C ALA A 133 32.66 10.28 -0.04
N ILE A 134 31.65 9.40 -0.04
CA ILE A 134 30.73 9.22 1.08
C ILE A 134 31.49 8.72 2.31
N ASP A 135 32.34 7.71 2.16
CA ASP A 135 33.14 7.15 3.26
C ASP A 135 34.12 8.19 3.85
N ALA A 136 34.76 9.00 3.00
CA ALA A 136 35.63 10.07 3.43
C ALA A 136 34.87 11.16 4.22
N LEU A 137 33.68 11.54 3.75
CA LEU A 137 32.81 12.50 4.44
C LEU A 137 32.39 11.98 5.82
N LEU A 138 31.93 10.72 5.88
CA LEU A 138 31.50 10.07 7.13
C LEU A 138 32.66 9.83 8.11
N THR A 139 33.89 9.71 7.61
CA THR A 139 35.11 9.62 8.43
C THR A 139 35.50 10.97 9.03
N ARG A 140 35.43 12.04 8.23
CA ARG A 140 35.74 13.40 8.69
C ARG A 140 34.72 13.91 9.71
N ARG A 141 33.44 13.57 9.54
CA ARG A 141 32.31 14.01 10.38
C ARG A 141 32.26 15.53 10.59
N ASP A 142 32.67 16.30 9.58
CA ASP A 142 32.65 17.75 9.65
C ASP A 142 31.22 18.29 9.50
N THR A 143 30.73 18.95 10.55
CA THR A 143 29.38 19.53 10.57
C THR A 143 29.09 20.54 9.46
N SER A 144 30.11 21.14 8.83
CA SER A 144 29.95 22.03 7.69
C SER A 144 29.44 21.31 6.43
N GLN A 145 29.84 20.04 6.23
CA GLN A 145 29.50 19.21 5.07
C GLN A 145 28.15 18.49 5.21
N ARG A 146 27.31 18.92 6.15
CA ARG A 146 25.99 18.30 6.36
C ARG A 146 25.10 18.43 5.14
N ASP A 147 25.11 19.58 4.46
CA ASP A 147 24.29 19.78 3.26
C ASP A 147 24.75 18.85 2.12
N LEU A 148 26.06 18.67 1.94
CA LEU A 148 26.62 17.68 1.02
C LEU A 148 26.18 16.25 1.37
N ALA A 149 26.14 15.89 2.66
CA ALA A 149 25.63 14.60 3.09
C ALA A 149 24.15 14.36 2.70
N HIS A 150 23.32 15.41 2.71
CA HIS A 150 21.94 15.30 2.23
C HIS A 150 21.90 14.99 0.73
N VAL A 151 22.77 15.61 -0.08
CA VAL A 151 22.87 15.32 -1.52
C VAL A 151 23.30 13.88 -1.76
N TYR A 152 24.34 13.40 -1.07
CA TYR A 152 24.78 12.01 -1.18
C TYR A 152 23.69 11.02 -0.77
N LEU A 153 22.99 11.30 0.33
CA LEU A 153 21.86 10.49 0.76
C LEU A 153 20.76 10.47 -0.31
N ALA A 154 20.44 11.63 -0.91
CA ALA A 154 19.49 11.71 -2.01
C ALA A 154 19.92 10.85 -3.21
N CYS A 155 21.20 10.88 -3.61
CA CYS A 155 21.71 10.00 -4.68
C CYS A 155 21.49 8.52 -4.37
N LEU A 156 21.79 8.07 -3.14
CA LEU A 156 21.57 6.67 -2.74
C LEU A 156 20.08 6.30 -2.69
N MET A 157 19.21 7.23 -2.28
CA MET A 157 17.75 7.03 -2.27
C MET A 157 17.15 6.99 -3.68
N LEU A 158 17.71 7.76 -4.62
CA LEU A 158 17.31 7.81 -6.04
C LEU A 158 17.85 6.63 -6.86
N GLY A 159 18.52 5.68 -6.21
CA GLY A 159 18.88 4.40 -6.80
C GLY A 159 20.33 4.30 -7.29
N PHE A 160 21.21 5.25 -6.95
CA PHE A 160 22.64 5.11 -7.26
C PHE A 160 23.20 3.87 -6.55
N ARG A 161 23.84 2.97 -7.29
CA ARG A 161 24.53 1.81 -6.72
C ARG A 161 26.03 1.83 -7.02
N GLY A 162 26.44 2.22 -8.22
CA GLY A 162 27.85 2.22 -8.63
C GLY A 162 28.47 0.84 -8.42
N ARG A 163 29.64 0.76 -7.77
CA ARG A 163 30.30 -0.51 -7.43
C ARG A 163 29.55 -1.39 -6.41
N LEU A 164 28.54 -0.87 -5.71
CA LEU A 164 27.84 -1.56 -4.61
C LEU A 164 26.68 -2.47 -5.09
N ARG A 165 26.80 -3.07 -6.27
CA ARG A 165 25.72 -3.84 -6.92
C ARG A 165 25.70 -5.32 -6.57
N ASP A 166 26.81 -5.84 -6.08
CA ASP A 166 26.95 -7.22 -5.68
C ASP A 166 26.24 -7.49 -4.34
N GLN A 167 26.17 -8.77 -3.95
CA GLN A 167 25.45 -9.17 -2.73
C GLN A 167 26.05 -8.55 -1.45
N GLY A 168 27.39 -8.39 -1.41
CA GLY A 168 28.07 -7.68 -0.32
C GLY A 168 27.83 -6.17 -0.37
N GLY A 169 27.75 -5.60 -1.58
CA GLY A 169 27.48 -4.19 -1.85
C GLY A 169 26.10 -3.73 -1.39
N ALA A 170 25.07 -4.57 -1.47
CA ALA A 170 23.73 -4.21 -0.99
C ALA A 170 23.71 -3.91 0.52
N LEU A 171 24.39 -4.72 1.33
CA LEU A 171 24.54 -4.47 2.77
C LEU A 171 25.34 -3.19 3.02
N ARG A 172 26.41 -2.98 2.27
CA ARG A 172 27.23 -1.77 2.38
C ARG A 172 26.44 -0.52 1.99
N HIS A 173 25.63 -0.59 0.93
CA HIS A 173 24.74 0.49 0.49
C HIS A 173 23.77 0.90 1.60
N ASP A 174 23.17 -0.08 2.26
CA ASP A 174 22.27 0.17 3.38
C ASP A 174 23.00 0.80 4.59
N GLN A 175 24.21 0.32 4.92
CA GLN A 175 25.04 0.94 5.97
C GLN A 175 25.37 2.40 5.67
N LEU A 176 25.75 2.72 4.43
CA LEU A 176 26.03 4.09 4.01
C LEU A 176 24.80 4.97 4.10
N ARG A 177 23.62 4.46 3.71
CA ARG A 177 22.35 5.18 3.85
C ARG A 177 22.04 5.51 5.31
N HIS A 178 22.14 4.55 6.21
CA HIS A 178 21.89 4.76 7.64
C HIS A 178 22.90 5.74 8.25
N ALA A 179 24.19 5.61 7.91
CA ALA A 179 25.24 6.50 8.41
C ALA A 179 25.08 7.94 7.90
N LEU A 180 24.76 8.11 6.61
CA LEU A 180 24.46 9.42 6.03
C LEU A 180 23.21 10.03 6.63
N PHE A 181 22.14 9.25 6.83
CA PHE A 181 20.93 9.73 7.48
C PHE A 181 21.23 10.24 8.89
N GLY A 182 21.91 9.45 9.72
CA GLY A 182 22.28 9.85 11.08
C GLY A 182 23.13 11.12 11.11
N PHE A 183 24.08 11.24 10.17
CA PHE A 183 24.94 12.40 10.07
C PHE A 183 24.20 13.66 9.57
N ALA A 184 23.39 13.53 8.52
CA ALA A 184 22.67 14.64 7.88
C ALA A 184 21.53 15.15 8.77
N MET A 185 20.71 14.24 9.30
CA MET A 185 19.50 14.55 10.06
C MET A 185 19.75 14.77 11.56
N GLN A 186 20.95 14.41 12.06
CA GLN A 186 21.28 14.42 13.50
C GLN A 186 20.31 13.61 14.37
N CYS A 187 19.61 12.65 13.77
CA CYS A 187 18.76 11.70 14.45
C CYS A 187 19.01 10.30 13.91
N ASP A 188 18.92 9.30 14.79
CA ASP A 188 19.02 7.91 14.35
C ASP A 188 17.86 7.59 13.40
N ALA A 189 18.14 6.77 12.39
CA ALA A 189 17.16 6.28 11.43
C ALA A 189 16.22 5.23 12.06
N ASP A 190 15.68 5.51 13.25
CA ASP A 190 14.68 4.66 13.89
C ASP A 190 13.33 4.85 13.20
N PRO A 191 12.77 3.79 12.56
CA PRO A 191 11.47 3.86 11.90
C PRO A 191 10.35 4.35 12.81
N ALA A 192 10.40 4.04 14.11
CA ALA A 192 9.40 4.48 15.08
C ALA A 192 9.48 5.99 15.33
N HIS A 193 10.69 6.54 15.38
CA HIS A 193 10.92 7.97 15.57
C HIS A 193 10.51 8.79 14.33
N ILE A 194 10.88 8.32 13.14
CA ILE A 194 10.50 8.96 11.87
C ILE A 194 8.98 8.89 11.66
N GLY A 195 8.35 7.75 11.97
CA GLY A 195 6.89 7.58 11.90
C GLY A 195 6.16 8.63 12.74
N LYS A 196 6.60 8.85 13.99
CA LYS A 196 6.03 9.87 14.87
C LYS A 196 6.21 11.30 14.33
N LEU A 197 7.37 11.61 13.74
CA LEU A 197 7.63 12.91 13.11
C LEU A 197 6.74 13.13 11.87
N LEU A 198 6.59 12.10 11.04
CA LEU A 198 5.71 12.14 9.87
C LEU A 198 4.25 12.25 10.29
N GLU A 199 3.79 11.54 11.32
CA GLU A 199 2.45 11.69 11.89
C GLU A 199 2.20 13.12 12.40
N CYS A 200 3.21 13.76 13.00
CA CYS A 200 3.11 15.15 13.45
C CYS A 200 3.16 16.16 12.28
N ALA A 201 3.90 15.86 11.23
CA ALA A 201 4.08 16.74 10.06
C ALA A 201 2.98 16.59 9.01
N ALA A 202 2.38 15.40 8.90
CA ALA A 202 1.35 15.04 7.93
C ALA A 202 -0.05 15.50 8.32
N ILE A 203 -0.20 16.35 9.34
CA ILE A 203 -1.46 17.02 9.66
C ILE A 203 -1.37 18.52 9.30
N PRO A 204 -1.48 18.92 8.02
CA PRO A 204 -2.39 20.01 7.70
C PRO A 204 -3.81 19.59 8.14
N PRO A 205 -4.77 20.51 8.40
CA PRO A 205 -6.16 20.09 8.49
C PRO A 205 -6.53 19.51 7.13
N LEU A 206 -6.34 18.19 6.97
CA LEU A 206 -6.89 17.45 5.86
C LEU A 206 -8.38 17.68 6.00
N GLU A 207 -8.96 18.44 5.06
CA GLU A 207 -10.39 18.30 4.82
C GLU A 207 -10.60 16.80 4.66
N ALA A 208 -11.29 16.21 5.62
CA ALA A 208 -11.74 14.85 5.55
C ALA A 208 -12.71 14.78 4.37
N ARG A 209 -12.19 14.67 3.16
CA ARG A 209 -12.99 14.31 2.00
C ARG A 209 -13.45 12.89 2.29
N PRO A 210 -14.75 12.69 2.57
CA PRO A 210 -15.23 11.37 2.88
C PRO A 210 -14.92 10.48 1.67
N LEU A 211 -14.16 9.40 1.91
CA LEU A 211 -13.77 8.38 0.93
C LEU A 211 -14.98 7.53 0.49
N VAL A 212 -16.11 8.18 0.21
CA VAL A 212 -17.40 7.53 -0.12
C VAL A 212 -17.48 7.21 -1.62
N LYS A 213 -16.50 7.62 -2.43
CA LYS A 213 -16.59 7.50 -3.90
C LYS A 213 -15.78 6.36 -4.53
N MET A 214 -15.40 5.33 -3.77
CA MET A 214 -14.63 4.20 -4.33
C MET A 214 -15.21 2.81 -4.07
N PHE A 215 -16.40 2.69 -3.49
CA PHE A 215 -17.11 1.41 -3.41
C PHE A 215 -18.34 1.43 -4.33
N PRO A 216 -18.52 0.45 -5.24
CA PRO A 216 -19.68 0.40 -6.12
C PRO A 216 -20.96 0.28 -5.27
N ASP A 217 -21.95 1.11 -5.59
CA ASP A 217 -23.20 1.36 -4.86
C ASP A 217 -23.85 0.11 -4.22
N ASN A 218 -23.41 -0.22 -3.00
CA ASN A 218 -23.98 -1.28 -2.16
C ASN A 218 -25.48 -1.08 -1.91
N ALA A 219 -25.95 0.18 -1.92
CA ALA A 219 -27.36 0.54 -1.84
C ALA A 219 -28.19 -0.05 -2.98
N ARG A 220 -27.67 -0.09 -4.21
CA ARG A 220 -28.37 -0.67 -5.36
C ARG A 220 -28.42 -2.19 -5.28
N PHE A 221 -27.34 -2.81 -4.80
CA PHE A 221 -27.30 -4.25 -4.55
C PHE A 221 -28.30 -4.65 -3.46
N LEU A 222 -28.35 -3.91 -2.35
CA LEU A 222 -29.29 -4.17 -1.26
C LEU A 222 -30.76 -3.98 -1.70
N ALA A 223 -31.03 -2.98 -2.54
CA ALA A 223 -32.35 -2.77 -3.11
C ALA A 223 -32.80 -3.93 -4.01
N LEU A 224 -31.90 -4.45 -4.86
CA LEU A 224 -32.19 -5.63 -5.69
C LEU A 224 -32.48 -6.88 -4.85
N VAL A 225 -31.69 -7.12 -3.81
CA VAL A 225 -31.91 -8.24 -2.87
C VAL A 225 -33.25 -8.09 -2.16
N GLY A 226 -33.60 -6.88 -1.70
CA GLY A 226 -34.88 -6.59 -1.05
C GLY A 226 -36.08 -6.82 -1.98
N ILE A 227 -36.01 -6.35 -3.23
CA ILE A 227 -37.07 -6.58 -4.23
C ILE A 227 -37.22 -8.08 -4.52
N GLY A 228 -36.11 -8.82 -4.64
CA GLY A 228 -36.13 -10.27 -4.84
C GLY A 228 -36.82 -11.00 -3.69
N ALA A 229 -36.50 -10.65 -2.44
CA ALA A 229 -37.14 -11.23 -1.26
C ALA A 229 -38.66 -10.94 -1.21
N CYS A 230 -39.08 -9.71 -1.51
CA CYS A 230 -40.49 -9.34 -1.58
C CYS A 230 -41.25 -10.11 -2.66
N LEU A 231 -40.68 -10.28 -3.85
CA LEU A 231 -41.28 -11.08 -4.92
C LEU A 231 -41.45 -12.54 -4.50
N LEU A 232 -40.44 -13.12 -3.84
CA LEU A 232 -40.43 -14.51 -3.41
C LEU A 232 -41.49 -14.76 -2.32
N LEU A 233 -41.63 -13.83 -1.36
CA LEU A 233 -42.70 -13.86 -0.35
C LEU A 233 -44.09 -13.69 -0.99
N GLY A 234 -44.23 -12.78 -1.95
CA GLY A 234 -45.48 -12.58 -2.68
C GLY A 234 -45.93 -13.84 -3.43
N LEU A 235 -45.01 -14.46 -4.17
CA LEU A 235 -45.23 -15.75 -4.84
C LEU A 235 -45.61 -16.85 -3.84
N SER A 236 -44.91 -16.94 -2.71
CA SER A 236 -45.23 -17.90 -1.65
C SER A 236 -46.64 -17.71 -1.09
N CYS A 237 -47.07 -16.47 -0.85
CA CYS A 237 -48.43 -16.16 -0.39
C CYS A 237 -49.49 -16.51 -1.45
N LEU A 238 -49.22 -16.21 -2.73
CA LEU A 238 -50.09 -16.56 -3.85
C LEU A 238 -50.25 -18.09 -4.00
N LEU A 239 -49.14 -18.83 -3.88
CA LEU A 239 -49.12 -20.29 -3.88
C LEU A 239 -49.87 -20.87 -2.68
N TRP A 240 -49.70 -20.27 -1.50
CA TRP A 240 -50.41 -20.69 -0.30
C TRP A 240 -51.92 -20.42 -0.42
N TRP A 241 -52.30 -19.28 -0.98
CA TRP A 241 -53.70 -18.96 -1.25
C TRP A 241 -54.29 -19.96 -2.26
N SER A 242 -53.61 -20.23 -3.37
CA SER A 242 -54.12 -21.17 -4.38
C SER A 242 -54.23 -22.60 -3.83
N ALA A 243 -53.24 -23.06 -3.07
CA ALA A 243 -53.28 -24.34 -2.39
C ALA A 243 -54.42 -24.42 -1.35
N THR A 244 -54.62 -23.36 -0.56
CA THR A 244 -55.68 -23.32 0.45
C THR A 244 -57.08 -23.23 -0.16
N THR A 245 -57.24 -22.56 -1.31
CA THR A 245 -58.51 -22.55 -2.04
C THR A 245 -58.92 -23.94 -2.54
N ALA A 246 -57.95 -24.81 -2.84
CA ALA A 246 -58.23 -26.19 -3.26
C ALA A 246 -58.67 -27.11 -2.09
N VAL A 247 -58.36 -26.75 -0.84
CA VAL A 247 -58.72 -27.54 0.35
C VAL A 247 -60.16 -27.28 0.82
N ARG A 248 -60.70 -26.06 0.60
CA ARG A 248 -62.08 -25.69 0.98
C ARG A 248 -63.18 -26.62 0.44
N PRO A 249 -63.21 -26.98 -0.87
CA PRO A 249 -64.28 -27.82 -1.38
C PRO A 249 -64.23 -29.25 -0.81
N ALA A 250 -63.04 -29.81 -0.58
CA ALA A 250 -62.88 -31.14 0.01
C ALA A 250 -63.42 -31.20 1.46
N LEU A 251 -63.17 -30.16 2.26
CA LEU A 251 -63.69 -30.04 3.63
C LEU A 251 -65.22 -29.92 3.68
N GLN A 252 -65.83 -29.22 2.72
CA GLN A 252 -67.28 -29.16 2.57
C GLN A 252 -67.89 -30.48 2.10
N GLN A 253 -67.17 -31.27 1.32
CA GLN A 253 -67.59 -32.61 0.89
C GLN A 253 -67.59 -33.61 2.05
N PHE A 254 -66.60 -33.53 2.95
CA PHE A 254 -66.57 -34.31 4.19
C PHE A 254 -67.64 -33.86 5.20
N LEU A 255 -67.86 -32.54 5.35
CA LEU A 255 -68.92 -32.03 6.23
C LEU A 255 -70.33 -32.32 5.67
N GLY A 256 -70.53 -32.25 4.36
CA GLY A 256 -71.81 -32.56 3.71
C GLY A 256 -72.16 -34.05 3.72
N THR A 257 -71.16 -34.94 3.73
CA THR A 257 -71.38 -36.39 3.91
C THR A 257 -71.58 -36.77 5.38
N ALA A 258 -71.07 -35.99 6.33
CA ALA A 258 -71.30 -36.18 7.76
C ALA A 258 -72.65 -35.66 8.27
N THR A 259 -73.33 -34.76 7.54
CA THR A 259 -74.60 -34.14 7.97
C THR A 259 -75.87 -34.80 7.39
N PHE A 260 -75.77 -35.91 6.66
CA PHE A 260 -76.96 -36.65 6.23
C PHE A 260 -77.32 -37.71 7.28
N ASP A 261 -77.92 -37.26 8.38
CA ASP A 261 -78.80 -38.09 9.19
C ASP A 261 -80.13 -37.34 9.36
N GLY A 262 -81.24 -38.06 9.15
CA GLY A 262 -82.57 -37.53 8.85
C GLY A 262 -83.21 -36.66 9.94
N PRO A 263 -84.43 -36.12 9.70
CA PRO A 263 -85.08 -35.21 10.63
C PRO A 263 -85.36 -35.88 11.98
N VAL A 264 -84.50 -35.62 12.97
CA VAL A 264 -84.76 -35.91 14.38
C VAL A 264 -85.62 -34.79 14.95
N SER A 265 -86.89 -34.74 14.56
CA SER A 265 -87.91 -33.86 15.16
C SER A 265 -89.00 -34.62 15.92
N ALA A 266 -88.80 -35.91 16.20
CA ALA A 266 -89.81 -36.73 16.88
C ALA A 266 -89.38 -37.39 18.22
N ILE A 267 -88.17 -37.16 18.73
CA ILE A 267 -87.69 -37.88 19.94
C ILE A 267 -87.08 -36.92 20.95
N ALA A 268 -87.90 -36.05 21.55
CA ALA A 268 -87.51 -35.31 22.77
C ALA A 268 -88.69 -34.94 23.68
N ALA A 269 -89.84 -35.64 23.57
CA ALA A 269 -90.90 -35.49 24.55
C ALA A 269 -91.59 -36.82 24.80
N ARG A 270 -91.27 -37.39 25.98
CA ARG A 270 -92.04 -38.39 26.75
C ARG A 270 -91.68 -39.87 26.49
N GLY A 271 -91.00 -40.47 27.46
CA GLY A 271 -91.07 -41.91 27.77
C GLY A 271 -89.74 -42.67 27.70
N ASP A 272 -89.17 -42.92 28.87
CA ASP A 272 -88.48 -44.14 29.31
C ASP A 272 -87.43 -44.86 28.42
N ALA A 273 -86.21 -44.84 28.97
CA ALA A 273 -85.28 -45.97 29.15
C ALA A 273 -84.97 -46.96 27.99
N SER A 274 -83.68 -46.98 27.67
CA SER A 274 -82.88 -48.19 27.37
C SER A 274 -83.29 -49.05 26.16
N ALA A 275 -82.86 -48.61 24.98
CA ALA A 275 -82.34 -49.45 23.89
C ALA A 275 -81.81 -48.44 22.85
N ILE A 276 -80.53 -48.33 22.55
CA ILE A 276 -79.75 -49.26 21.73
C ILE A 276 -78.27 -48.86 21.92
N LEU A 277 -77.51 -49.68 22.65
CA LEU A 277 -76.06 -49.81 22.50
C LEU A 277 -75.81 -51.04 21.63
N ARG A 278 -75.51 -50.82 20.36
CA ARG A 278 -74.90 -51.74 19.36
C ARG A 278 -75.00 -50.98 18.04
N ALA A 279 -73.95 -50.62 17.32
CA ALA A 279 -72.59 -51.10 17.17
C ALA A 279 -71.75 -49.86 16.76
N SER A 280 -70.44 -49.76 16.96
CA SER A 280 -69.44 -50.77 16.65
C SER A 280 -68.19 -50.40 17.43
N ALA A 281 -67.72 -51.38 18.20
CA ALA A 281 -66.36 -51.41 18.70
C ALA A 281 -65.34 -51.41 17.55
N SER A 282 -64.08 -51.19 17.93
CA SER A 282 -62.86 -51.29 17.11
C SER A 282 -62.44 -49.95 16.50
N ALA A 283 -61.26 -49.39 16.73
CA ALA A 283 -60.09 -49.83 17.47
C ALA A 283 -59.17 -48.61 17.61
N ALA A 284 -58.54 -48.43 18.76
CA ALA A 284 -57.28 -47.70 18.81
C ALA A 284 -56.50 -48.12 20.06
N ARG A 285 -55.65 -49.13 19.88
CA ARG A 285 -54.45 -49.29 20.71
C ARG A 285 -53.54 -48.07 20.52
N ARG A 286 -52.91 -47.66 21.63
CA ARG A 286 -51.61 -46.96 21.88
C ARG A 286 -50.62 -46.88 20.70
N PRO A 287 -49.53 -46.07 20.76
CA PRO A 287 -49.07 -45.13 21.80
C PRO A 287 -48.65 -43.73 21.25
N SER A 288 -48.48 -42.74 22.14
CA SER A 288 -47.62 -41.58 21.88
C SER A 288 -46.92 -41.23 23.19
N ASP A 289 -45.62 -41.47 23.23
CA ASP A 289 -44.63 -40.63 23.93
C ASP A 289 -43.23 -41.17 23.59
N ALA A 290 -42.72 -40.66 22.47
CA ALA A 290 -41.31 -40.72 22.14
C ALA A 290 -40.85 -39.31 21.80
N THR A 291 -39.78 -38.91 22.47
CA THR A 291 -38.84 -37.85 22.08
C THR A 291 -39.15 -36.43 22.57
N MET A 292 -38.73 -36.16 23.81
CA MET A 292 -38.02 -34.90 24.11
C MET A 292 -36.68 -35.28 24.74
N ALA A 293 -35.68 -35.46 23.88
CA ALA A 293 -34.29 -35.55 24.25
C ALA A 293 -33.58 -34.26 23.79
N SER A 294 -32.75 -33.71 24.69
CA SER A 294 -31.66 -32.77 24.42
C SER A 294 -32.05 -31.38 23.88
N SER A 295 -31.65 -30.27 24.48
CA SER A 295 -30.28 -29.99 24.89
C SER A 295 -30.21 -28.95 26.01
N ALA A 296 -29.36 -29.25 26.97
CA ALA A 296 -28.92 -28.38 28.05
C ALA A 296 -28.30 -27.07 27.52
N ILE A 297 -28.75 -25.95 28.07
CA ILE A 297 -28.00 -24.69 28.11
C ILE A 297 -27.01 -24.83 29.27
N ARG A 298 -25.72 -24.96 28.97
CA ARG A 298 -24.65 -24.96 29.97
C ARG A 298 -24.01 -23.58 30.00
N GLU A 299 -24.30 -22.85 31.08
CA GLU A 299 -23.60 -21.63 31.47
C GLU A 299 -22.21 -21.94 32.08
N THR A 300 -21.28 -21.03 31.77
CA THR A 300 -20.11 -20.59 32.58
C THR A 300 -19.01 -21.59 32.97
N ARG A 301 -17.79 -21.31 32.51
CA ARG A 301 -16.58 -21.23 33.38
C ARG A 301 -15.42 -20.52 32.66
N PRO A 302 -14.80 -19.49 33.26
CA PRO A 302 -13.55 -18.92 32.79
C PRO A 302 -12.33 -19.36 33.64
N LEU A 303 -11.14 -19.10 33.08
CA LEU A 303 -9.77 -19.08 33.65
C LEU A 303 -9.13 -20.39 34.14
N SER A 304 -7.95 -20.73 33.55
CA SER A 304 -6.66 -20.81 34.26
C SER A 304 -5.51 -21.35 33.39
N VAL A 305 -4.39 -20.63 33.37
CA VAL A 305 -3.01 -20.97 32.94
C VAL A 305 -2.10 -20.43 34.06
N PRO A 306 -0.86 -20.91 34.33
CA PRO A 306 -0.23 -22.25 34.33
C PRO A 306 0.26 -22.61 35.77
N PRO A 307 1.22 -23.55 35.99
CA PRO A 307 2.61 -23.08 36.08
C PRO A 307 3.69 -24.03 35.53
N ALA A 308 4.90 -23.47 35.47
CA ALA A 308 6.16 -24.01 34.98
C ALA A 308 6.63 -25.33 35.63
N SER A 309 7.33 -26.14 34.83
CA SER A 309 8.26 -27.16 35.33
C SER A 309 9.69 -26.70 35.08
N ASP A 310 10.38 -26.49 36.20
CA ASP A 310 11.81 -26.26 36.32
C ASP A 310 12.54 -27.62 36.32
N ARG A 311 13.63 -27.76 35.54
CA ARG A 311 14.71 -28.77 35.66
C ARG A 311 15.88 -28.27 34.80
N ALA A 312 16.83 -27.54 35.36
CA ALA A 312 17.97 -27.99 36.17
C ALA A 312 19.14 -28.60 35.36
N ALA A 313 20.27 -27.89 35.46
CA ALA A 313 21.64 -28.37 35.64
C ALA A 313 22.47 -28.88 34.43
N SER A 314 23.50 -28.11 34.08
CA SER A 314 24.94 -28.49 34.19
C SER A 314 25.77 -27.35 33.58
N ASP A 315 26.48 -26.59 34.41
CA ASP A 315 27.91 -26.73 34.73
C ASP A 315 28.85 -26.22 33.64
N GLY A 316 29.71 -25.25 33.99
CA GLY A 316 30.85 -24.89 33.15
C GLY A 316 31.41 -23.48 33.29
N VAL A 317 31.77 -23.04 34.51
CA VAL A 317 32.80 -22.02 34.73
C VAL A 317 34.12 -22.73 35.03
N PRO A 318 35.24 -22.34 34.40
CA PRO A 318 36.31 -21.63 35.13
C PRO A 318 36.83 -20.42 34.33
N ARG A 319 36.90 -19.21 34.92
CA ARG A 319 38.04 -18.69 35.72
C ARG A 319 39.41 -18.76 35.04
N THR A 320 39.85 -17.59 34.58
CA THR A 320 41.09 -16.89 34.99
C THR A 320 42.45 -17.50 34.63
N GLY A 321 43.25 -16.72 33.88
CA GLY A 321 44.71 -16.82 33.80
C GLY A 321 45.22 -16.00 32.60
N ALA A 322 45.58 -14.72 32.77
CA ALA A 322 46.88 -14.20 33.21
C ALA A 322 47.94 -14.09 32.09
N ARG A 323 48.42 -12.84 31.89
CA ARG A 323 49.78 -12.41 31.44
C ARG A 323 50.26 -12.98 30.10
N LEU A 324 50.51 -12.15 29.08
CA LEU A 324 51.68 -11.28 28.87
C LEU A 324 51.44 -10.44 27.62
#